data_AF-A0A1H8WGY7-F1
#
_entry.id   AF-A0A1H8WGY7-F1
#
_cell.length_a   1.000
_cell.length_b   1.000
_cell.length_c   1.000
_cell.angle_alpha   90.00
_cell.angle_beta   90.00
_cell.angle_gamma   90.00
#
_symmetry.space_group_name_H-M   'P 1'
#
loop_
_entity.id
_entity.type
_entity.pdbx_description
1 polymer ?
#
loop_
_entity_poly.entity_id
_entity_poly.type
_entity_poly.pdbx_seq_one_letter_code
_entity_poly.pdbx_strand_id
1 'polypeptide(L)'
;MVSGELVLETNDGAQTLRAGMCAGFPAGCGNAHRFVNRSNADATILVIGDRTPFDEIDYPDIDNHATAGGDGKYVHTRKDGSPHDS
;
A
#
# COMPACT_ATOMS: atom_id res chain seq x y z
N MET A 1 10.08 -7.86 7.00
CA MET A 1 11.25 -7.78 6.10
C MET A 1 12.05 -9.08 6.18
N VAL A 2 12.12 -9.83 5.09
CA VAL A 2 12.76 -11.15 5.03
C VAL A 2 14.26 -11.01 4.69
N SER A 3 14.59 -10.26 3.65
CA SER A 3 15.97 -10.06 3.18
C SER A 3 16.12 -8.73 2.43
N GLY A 4 17.34 -8.17 2.40
CA GLY A 4 17.66 -6.91 1.72
C GLY A 4 17.42 -5.67 2.59
N GLU A 5 17.17 -4.53 1.93
CA GLU A 5 16.85 -3.24 2.55
C GLU A 5 15.70 -2.55 1.79
N LEU A 6 14.75 -1.95 2.50
CA LEU A 6 13.68 -1.13 1.93
C LEU A 6 13.51 0.17 2.71
N VAL A 7 13.08 1.23 2.03
CA VAL A 7 12.59 2.44 2.69
C VAL A 7 11.06 2.33 2.79
N LEU A 8 10.54 2.26 4.01
CA LEU A 8 9.12 2.43 4.31
C LEU A 8 8.85 3.93 4.40
N GLU A 9 7.99 4.43 3.51
CA GLU A 9 7.53 5.83 3.53
C GLU A 9 6.08 5.84 4.04
N THR A 10 5.82 6.69 5.02
CA THR A 10 4.50 6.92 5.64
C THR A 10 4.26 8.43 5.75
N ASN A 11 3.07 8.84 6.20
CA ASN A 11 2.80 10.24 6.51
C ASN A 11 3.73 10.79 7.61
N ASP A 12 4.24 9.93 8.49
CA ASP A 12 5.16 10.29 9.58
C ASP A 12 6.62 10.39 9.14
N GLY A 13 6.89 10.10 7.86
CA GLY A 13 8.21 10.16 7.24
C GLY A 13 8.74 8.79 6.80
N ALA A 14 10.05 8.76 6.53
CA ALA A 14 10.74 7.61 5.96
C ALA A 14 11.57 6.85 7.00
N GLN A 15 11.49 5.52 6.97
CA GLN A 15 12.25 4.61 7.82
C GLN A 15 12.89 3.50 6.98
N THR A 16 14.18 3.22 7.21
CA THR A 16 14.85 2.06 6.62
C THR A 16 14.47 0.78 7.36
N LEU A 17 13.96 -0.21 6.64
CA LEU A 17 13.67 -1.56 7.13
C LEU A 17 14.79 -2.53 6.72
N ARG A 18 15.27 -3.31 7.68
CA ARG A 18 16.29 -4.36 7.51
C ARG A 18 15.69 -5.74 7.81
N ALA A 19 16.38 -6.80 7.38
CA ALA A 19 15.98 -8.18 7.66
C ALA A 19 15.63 -8.38 9.16
N GLY A 20 14.50 -9.03 9.43
CA GLY A 20 13.96 -9.25 10.78
C GLY A 20 13.02 -8.15 11.29
N MET A 21 12.97 -6.97 10.66
CA MET A 21 12.01 -5.92 11.05
C MET A 21 10.59 -6.20 10.55
N CYS A 22 9.60 -5.76 11.33
CA CYS A 22 8.18 -5.83 11.01
C CYS A 22 7.55 -4.43 11.06
N ALA A 23 6.53 -4.22 10.22
CA ALA A 23 5.67 -3.03 10.25
C ALA A 23 4.22 -3.51 10.18
N GLY A 24 3.31 -2.77 10.82
CA GLY A 24 1.88 -3.06 10.84
C GLY A 24 1.08 -1.82 10.50
N PHE A 25 -0.05 -2.01 9.83
CA PHE A 25 -0.89 -0.94 9.30
C PHE A 25 -2.34 -1.19 9.73
N PRO A 26 -2.79 -0.59 10.85
CA PRO A 26 -4.18 -0.72 11.29
C PRO A 26 -5.14 -0.15 10.23
N ALA A 27 -6.21 -0.89 9.92
CA ALA A 27 -7.23 -0.45 8.96
C ALA A 27 -7.86 0.89 9.38
N GLY A 28 -8.16 1.75 8.39
CA GLY A 28 -8.84 3.03 8.61
C GLY A 28 -8.02 4.10 9.35
N CYS A 29 -6.73 3.90 9.61
CA CYS A 29 -5.91 4.90 10.30
C CYS A 29 -5.52 6.10 9.43
N GLY A 30 -5.75 6.05 8.11
CA GLY A 30 -5.40 7.11 7.17
C GLY A 30 -3.90 7.31 6.94
N ASN A 31 -3.04 6.51 7.56
CA ASN A 31 -1.60 6.54 7.33
C ASN A 31 -1.23 5.70 6.10
N ALA A 32 -1.25 6.34 4.94
CA ALA A 32 -0.82 5.72 3.70
C ALA A 32 0.66 5.33 3.79
N HIS A 33 1.02 4.22 3.14
CA HIS A 33 2.38 3.72 3.18
C HIS A 33 2.80 3.14 1.82
N ARG A 34 4.09 3.21 1.53
CA ARG A 34 4.71 2.50 0.41
C ARG A 34 6.11 2.02 0.78
N PHE A 35 6.56 0.97 0.09
CA PHE A 35 7.92 0.47 0.20
C PHE A 35 8.70 0.84 -1.07
N VAL A 36 9.87 1.45 -0.89
CA VAL A 36 10.75 1.85 -1.99
C VAL A 36 12.10 1.14 -1.83
N ASN A 37 12.49 0.35 -2.83
CA ASN A 37 13.84 -0.17 -2.92
C ASN A 37 14.74 0.88 -3.60
N ARG A 38 15.64 1.50 -2.83
CA ARG A 38 16.62 2.49 -3.34
C ARG A 38 18.00 1.87 -3.57
N SER A 39 18.13 0.56 -3.40
CA SER A 39 19.40 -0.16 -3.53
C SER A 39 19.55 -0.80 -4.91
N ASN A 40 20.75 -1.29 -5.21
CA ASN A 40 21.05 -2.05 -6.43
C ASN A 40 20.92 -3.56 -6.24
N ALA A 41 20.22 -4.00 -5.18
CA ALA A 41 20.03 -5.40 -4.84
C ALA A 41 18.56 -5.69 -4.53
N ASP A 42 18.16 -6.95 -4.67
CA ASP A 42 16.79 -7.37 -4.37
C ASP A 42 16.49 -7.29 -2.87
N ALA A 43 15.21 -7.03 -2.58
CA ALA A 43 14.64 -7.03 -1.24
C ALA A 43 13.35 -7.85 -1.22
N THR A 44 13.14 -8.62 -0.15
CA THR A 44 11.95 -9.47 0.01
C THR A 44 11.20 -9.12 1.29
N ILE A 45 9.89 -8.92 1.17
CA ILE A 45 8.96 -8.78 2.30
C ILE A 45 7.90 -9.86 2.23
N LEU A 46 7.46 -10.32 3.41
CA LEU A 46 6.23 -11.09 3.56
C LEU A 46 5.13 -10.09 3.93
N VAL A 47 4.10 -9.99 3.10
CA VAL A 47 2.92 -9.17 3.35
C VAL A 47 1.77 -10.07 3.76
N ILE A 48 1.12 -9.73 4.87
CA ILE A 48 -0.05 -10.44 5.38
C ILE A 48 -1.14 -9.38 5.55
N GLY A 49 -2.26 -9.60 4.88
CA GLY A 49 -3.46 -8.77 4.97
C GLY A 49 -4.70 -9.67 5.12
N ASP A 50 -5.78 -9.07 5.58
CA ASP A 50 -7.09 -9.73 5.62
C ASP A 50 -7.71 -9.83 4.21
N ARG A 51 -8.90 -10.42 4.12
CA ARG A 51 -9.68 -10.54 2.88
C ARG A 51 -11.11 -10.10 3.12
N THR A 52 -11.26 -8.91 3.69
CA THR A 52 -12.57 -8.34 3.96
C THR A 52 -13.24 -7.96 2.64
N PRO A 53 -14.49 -8.43 2.38
CA PRO A 53 -15.23 -7.99 1.21
C PRO A 53 -15.44 -6.47 1.23
N PHE A 54 -15.51 -5.87 0.05
CA PHE A 54 -15.75 -4.43 -0.07
C PHE A 54 -14.64 -3.55 0.52
N ASP A 55 -13.38 -4.03 0.45
CA ASP A 55 -12.20 -3.23 0.80
C ASP A 55 -12.10 -1.96 -0.06
N GLU A 56 -11.50 -0.92 0.52
CA GLU A 56 -11.43 0.42 -0.05
C GLU A 56 -10.01 0.99 0.10
N ILE A 57 -9.46 1.53 -0.97
CA ILE A 57 -8.08 2.03 -1.04
C ILE A 57 -8.08 3.48 -1.52
N ASP A 58 -7.55 4.36 -0.66
CA ASP A 58 -7.25 5.74 -0.99
C ASP A 58 -5.79 5.92 -1.41
N TYR A 59 -5.58 6.51 -2.58
CA TYR A 59 -4.25 6.92 -3.03
C TYR A 59 -4.09 8.43 -2.82
N PRO A 60 -3.39 8.89 -1.77
CA PRO A 60 -3.33 10.32 -1.46
C PRO A 60 -2.61 11.13 -2.56
N ASP A 61 -1.56 10.56 -3.14
CA ASP A 61 -0.63 11.26 -4.03
C ASP A 61 -1.13 11.43 -5.48
N ILE A 62 -2.18 10.70 -5.86
CA ILE A 62 -2.76 10.73 -7.21
C ILE A 62 -4.28 10.78 -7.14
N ASP A 63 -4.95 11.21 -8.21
CA ASP A 63 -6.42 11.19 -8.30
C ASP A 63 -6.94 9.78 -8.59
N ASN A 64 -6.70 8.85 -7.67
CA ASN A 64 -7.12 7.45 -7.79
C ASN A 64 -7.74 6.98 -6.48
N HIS A 65 -8.76 6.16 -6.62
CA HIS A 65 -9.46 5.49 -5.56
C HIS A 65 -9.83 4.09 -6.05
N ALA A 66 -9.82 3.08 -5.18
CA ALA A 66 -10.18 1.72 -5.55
C ALA A 66 -11.13 1.09 -4.56
N THR A 67 -12.19 0.47 -5.06
CA THR A 67 -13.15 -0.29 -4.25
C THR A 67 -13.20 -1.73 -4.73
N ALA A 68 -13.20 -2.68 -3.80
CA ALA A 68 -13.39 -4.09 -4.11
C ALA A 68 -14.88 -4.43 -4.22
N GLY A 69 -15.26 -5.20 -5.23
CA GLY A 69 -16.59 -5.81 -5.29
C GLY A 69 -16.76 -6.97 -4.31
N GLY A 70 -17.96 -7.56 -4.26
CA GLY A 70 -18.20 -8.79 -3.50
C GLY A 70 -17.43 -10.02 -4.03
N ASP A 71 -16.87 -9.92 -5.25
CA ASP A 71 -15.97 -10.90 -5.85
C ASP A 71 -14.49 -10.62 -5.55
N GLY A 72 -14.18 -9.58 -4.77
CA GLY A 72 -12.84 -9.16 -4.39
C GLY A 72 -12.04 -8.47 -5.48
N LYS A 73 -12.64 -8.15 -6.65
CA LYS A 73 -11.95 -7.42 -7.72
C LYS A 73 -12.03 -5.92 -7.48
N TYR A 74 -10.91 -5.24 -7.66
CA TYR A 74 -10.84 -3.78 -7.54
C TYR A 74 -11.33 -3.09 -8.80
N VAL A 75 -12.19 -2.09 -8.62
CA VAL A 75 -12.55 -1.09 -9.62
C VAL A 75 -11.84 0.21 -9.26
N HIS A 76 -11.10 0.78 -10.22
CA HIS A 76 -10.39 2.03 -10.06
C HIS A 76 -11.19 3.20 -10.63
N THR A 77 -11.33 4.26 -9.85
CA THR A 77 -11.98 5.52 -10.23
C THR A 77 -11.10 6.70 -9.85
N ARG A 78 -11.45 7.89 -10.35
CA ARG A 78 -11.04 9.15 -9.73
C ARG A 78 -11.66 9.28 -8.34
N LYS A 79 -11.16 10.22 -7.54
CA LYS A 79 -11.65 10.45 -6.16
C LYS A 79 -13.07 10.99 -6.10
N ASP A 80 -13.57 11.56 -7.19
CA ASP A 80 -14.97 11.99 -7.32
C ASP A 80 -15.92 10.87 -7.80
N GLY A 81 -15.40 9.66 -8.03
CA GLY A 81 -16.14 8.49 -8.50
C GLY A 81 -16.26 8.38 -10.01
N SER A 82 -15.76 9.35 -10.79
CA SER A 82 -15.77 9.24 -12.25
C SER A 82 -14.68 8.28 -12.77
N PRO A 83 -14.84 7.68 -13.97
CA PRO A 83 -13.83 6.81 -14.55
C PRO A 83 -12.52 7.54 -14.87
N HIS A 84 -11.42 6.79 -14.90
CA HIS A 84 -10.18 7.27 -15.53
C HIS A 84 -10.36 7.36 -17.04
N ASP A 85 -9.62 8.28 -17.66
CA ASP A 85 -9.60 8.40 -19.12
C ASP A 85 -8.94 7.14 -19.72
N SER A 86 -9.43 6.70 -20.88
CA SER A 86 -8.95 5.51 -21.62
C SER A 86 -7.69 5.77 -22.43
#